data_AF-A0A3N0G0Q9-F1
#
_entry.id   AF-A0A3N0G0Q9-F1
#
_cell.length_a   1.000
_cell.length_b   1.000
_cell.length_c   1.000
_cell.angle_alpha   90.00
_cell.angle_beta   90.00
_cell.angle_gamma   90.00
#
_symmetry.space_group_name_H-M   'P 1'
#
loop_
_entity.id
_entity.type
_entity.pdbx_description
1 polymer ?
#
loop_
_entity_poly.entity_id
_entity_poly.type
_entity_poly.pdbx_seq_one_letter_code
_entity_poly.pdbx_strand_id
1 'polypeptide(L)' 'MQVLSSLRSAKTRHKDCIVVKRRGRVYVICKSNL' A
#
# COMPACT_ATOMS: atom_id res chain seq x y z
N MET A 1 8.48 5.46 3.86
CA MET A 1 7.77 4.19 4.13
C MET A 1 7.05 4.35 5.47
N GLN A 2 5.73 4.16 5.53
CA GLN A 2 4.94 4.31 6.77
C GLN A 2 4.41 2.95 7.20
N VAL A 3 4.63 2.56 8.46
CA VAL A 3 4.08 1.31 9.04
C VAL A 3 2.77 1.65 9.73
N LEU A 4 1.71 0.92 9.38
CA LEU A 4 0.38 1.09 9.96
C LEU A 4 -0.10 -0.24 10.52
N SER A 5 -0.90 -0.19 11.59
CA SER A 5 -1.58 -1.37 12.14
C SER A 5 -2.64 -1.94 11.19
N SER A 6 -3.17 -1.12 10.28
CA SER A 6 -4.14 -1.53 9.26
C SER A 6 -3.86 -0.87 7.91
N LEU A 7 -4.02 -1.65 6.84
CA LEU A 7 -3.88 -1.18 5.46
C LEU A 7 -5.22 -0.79 4.82
N ARG A 8 -6.35 -0.90 5.54
CA ARG A 8 -7.70 -0.68 4.99
C ARG A 8 -7.86 0.73 4.43
N SER A 9 -7.51 1.75 5.21
CA SER A 9 -7.59 3.14 4.76
C SER A 9 -6.48 3.46 3.78
N ALA A 10 -5.28 2.88 3.94
CA ALA A 10 -4.14 3.15 3.07
C ALA A 10 -4.39 2.73 1.61
N LYS A 11 -5.04 1.58 1.37
CA LYS A 11 -5.33 1.09 0.02
C LYS A 11 -6.43 1.87 -0.70
N THR A 12 -7.29 2.60 0.01
CA THR A 12 -8.41 3.36 -0.59
C THR A 12 -8.13 4.86 -0.73
N ARG A 13 -6.96 5.34 -0.29
CA ARG A 13 -6.59 6.76 -0.37
C ARG A 13 -6.53 7.30 -1.80
N HIS A 14 -6.13 6.46 -2.75
CA HIS A 14 -6.02 6.82 -4.16
C HIS A 14 -6.41 5.62 -5.03
N LYS A 15 -6.92 5.88 -6.24
CA LYS A 15 -7.32 4.83 -7.18
C LYS A 15 -6.15 3.92 -7.58
N ASP A 16 -4.95 4.48 -7.59
CA ASP A 16 -3.73 3.79 -8.01
C ASP A 16 -2.98 3.10 -6.85
N CYS A 17 -3.51 3.15 -5.63
CA CYS A 17 -2.99 2.38 -4.52
C CYS A 17 -3.29 0.89 -4.74
N ILE A 18 -2.24 0.08 -4.78
CA ILE A 18 -2.33 -1.37 -4.95
C ILE A 18 -1.66 -2.08 -3.77
N VAL A 19 -2.23 -3.22 -3.38
CA VAL A 19 -1.66 -4.09 -2.36
C VAL A 19 -0.70 -5.06 -3.02
N VAL A 20 0.54 -5.12 -2.53
CA VAL A 20 1.58 -6.04 -3.03
C VAL A 20 2.19 -6.83 -1.88
N LYS A 21 2.64 -8.06 -2.17
CA LYS A 21 3.48 -8.85 -1.26
C LYS A 21 4.92 -8.78 -1.73
N ARG A 22 5.82 -8.31 -0.86
CA ARG A 22 7.27 -8.25 -1.11
C ARG A 22 8.00 -8.75 0.13
N ARG A 23 8.99 -9.64 -0.04
CA ARG A 23 9.83 -10.17 1.06
C ARG A 23 9.01 -10.65 2.28
N GLY A 24 7.91 -11.36 2.03
CA GLY A 24 7.02 -11.88 3.08
C GLY A 24 6.14 -10.83 3.80
N ARG A 25 6.16 -9.56 3.39
CA ARG A 25 5.36 -8.48 4.00
C ARG A 25 4.37 -7.89 2.99
N VAL A 26 3.24 -7.44 3.51
CA VAL A 26 2.18 -6.79 2.71
C VAL A 26 2.41 -5.28 2.74
N TYR A 27 2.43 -4.67 1.56
CA TYR A 27 2.59 -3.23 1.37
C TYR A 27 1.43 -2.68 0.54
N VAL A 28 1.10 -1.41 0.75
CA VAL A 28 0.33 -0.63 -0.19
C VAL A 28 1.31 0.29 -0.92
N ILE A 29 1.35 0.22 -2.25
CA ILE A 29 2.16 1.09 -3.10
C ILE A 29 1.23 1.88 -4.02
N CYS A 30 1.59 3.12 -4.37
CA CYS A 30 0.83 3.93 -5.32
C CYS A 30 1.55 3.88 -6.68
N LYS A 31 0.91 3.34 -7.73
CA LYS A 31 1.54 3.21 -9.07
C LYS A 31 1.87 4.55 -9.72
N SER A 32 1.12 5.61 -9.39
CA SER A 32 1.29 6.95 -9.97
C SER A 32 2.40 7.76 -9.29
N ASN A 33 2.99 7.24 -8.22
CA ASN A 33 4.16 7.82 -7.56
C ASN A 33 5.36 6.87 -7.66
N LEU A 34 5.42 6.09 -8.75
CA LEU A 34 6.62 5.33 -9.07
C LEU A 34 7.69 6.27 -9.65
#